data_AF-A0A4Q3SI08-F1
#
_entry.id   AF-A0A4Q3SI08-F1
#
_cell.length_a   1.000
_cell.length_b   1.000
_cell.length_c   1.000
_cell.angle_alpha   90.00
_cell.angle_beta   90.00
_cell.angle_gamma   90.00
#
_symmetry.space_group_name_H-M   'P 1'
#
loop_
_entity.id
_entity.type
_entity.pdbx_description
1 polymer ?
#
loop_
_entity_poly.entity_id
_entity_poly.type
_entity_poly.pdbx_seq_one_letter_code
_entity_poly.pdbx_strand_id
1 'polypeptide(L)' 'MGYRVAVVGATGNVGREMLNILEEVKFPVDKMHAIASRKSIGVEVSFGEKIIKC' A
#
# COMPACT_ATOMS: atom_id res chain seq x y z
N MET A 1 10.74 14.20 7.24
CA MET A 1 9.48 14.12 8.02
C MET A 1 8.38 13.80 7.04
N GLY A 2 7.91 12.55 6.99
CA GLY A 2 6.88 12.09 6.06
C GLY A 2 5.70 11.48 6.81
N TYR A 3 4.64 11.11 6.08
CA TYR A 3 3.43 10.54 6.65
C TYR A 3 3.56 9.02 6.84
N ARG A 4 2.94 8.51 7.90
CA ARG A 4 2.64 7.08 8.02
C ARG A 4 1.28 6.85 7.41
N VAL A 5 1.22 6.07 6.34
CA VAL A 5 0.02 5.85 5.55
C VAL A 5 -0.42 4.40 5.68
N ALA A 6 -1.72 4.18 5.83
CA ALA A 6 -2.33 2.86 5.77
C ALA A 6 -3.38 2.83 4.66
N VAL A 7 -3.30 1.84 3.78
CA VAL A 7 -4.32 1.57 2.77
C VAL A 7 -5.07 0.32 3.20
N VAL A 8 -6.35 0.49 3.52
CA VAL A 8 -7.25 -0.60 3.90
C VAL A 8 -7.92 -1.15 2.65
N GLY A 9 -7.88 -2.48 2.49
CA GLY A 9 -8.26 -3.13 1.24
C GLY A 9 -7.14 -3.14 0.19
N ALA A 10 -5.87 -3.10 0.62
CA ALA A 10 -4.70 -2.96 -0.25
C ALA A 10 -4.59 -4.03 -1.36
N THR A 11 -5.17 -5.22 -1.16
CA THR A 11 -5.17 -6.29 -2.18
C THR A 11 -6.30 -6.19 -3.20
N GLY A 12 -7.29 -5.32 -2.99
CA GLY A 12 -8.40 -5.11 -3.91
C GLY A 12 -8.02 -4.13 -5.04
N ASN A 13 -8.86 -4.04 -6.07
CA ASN A 13 -8.60 -3.19 -7.25
C ASN A 13 -8.32 -1.73 -6.85
N VAL A 14 -9.18 -1.15 -6.03
CA VAL A 14 -9.03 0.25 -5.56
C VAL A 14 -7.80 0.39 -4.66
N GLY A 15 -7.53 -0.57 -3.78
CA GLY A 15 -6.37 -0.50 -2.88
C GLY A 15 -5.04 -0.53 -3.62
N ARG A 16 -4.93 -1.37 -4.66
CA ARG A 16 -3.75 -1.41 -5.55
C ARG A 16 -3.58 -0.10 -6.31
N GLU A 17 -4.67 0.44 -6.85
CA GLU A 17 -4.63 1.71 -7.57
C GLU A 17 -4.23 2.88 -6.66
N MET A 18 -4.72 2.89 -5.43
CA MET A 18 -4.30 3.88 -4.43
C MET A 18 -2.80 3.81 -4.14
N LEU A 19 -2.21 2.61 -4.08
CA LEU A 19 -0.76 2.46 -3.90
C LEU A 19 0.01 3.03 -5.10
N ASN A 20 -0.44 2.74 -6.32
CA ASN A 20 0.16 3.26 -7.56
C ASN A 20 0.08 4.80 -7.59
N ILE A 21 -1.10 5.38 -7.36
CA ILE A 21 -1.29 6.84 -7.39
C ILE A 21 -0.42 7.53 -6.34
N LEU A 22 -0.35 7.01 -5.12
CA LEU A 22 0.47 7.59 -4.05
C LEU A 22 1.96 7.59 -4.42
N GLU A 23 2.42 6.59 -5.17
CA GLU A 23 3.78 6.53 -5.70
C GLU A 23 3.97 7.54 -6.84
N GLU A 24 3.08 7.54 -7.84
CA GLU A 24 3.15 8.40 -9.02
C GLU A 24 3.22 9.90 -8.65
N VAL A 25 2.39 10.32 -7.69
CA VAL A 25 2.38 11.71 -7.21
C VAL A 25 3.49 11.99 -6.20
N LYS A 26 4.37 11.02 -5.94
CA LYS A 26 5.47 11.09 -4.96
C LYS A 26 4.98 11.58 -3.60
N PHE A 27 3.86 11.05 -3.15
CA PHE A 27 3.31 11.43 -1.85
C PHE A 27 4.37 11.14 -0.77
N PRO A 28 4.62 12.06 0.18
CA PRO A 28 5.73 11.94 1.12
C PRO A 28 5.45 10.88 2.19
N VAL A 29 5.52 9.60 1.82
CA VAL A 29 5.32 8.43 2.69
C VAL A 29 6.64 8.05 3.35
N ASP A 30 6.67 8.12 4.68
CA ASP A 30 7.77 7.62 5.49
C ASP A 30 7.59 6.11 5.77
N LYS A 31 6.35 5.70 6.06
CA LYS A 31 6.00 4.30 6.32
C LYS A 31 4.66 3.96 5.69
N MET A 32 4.63 2.85 4.95
CA MET A 32 3.43 2.34 4.29
C MET A 32 2.95 1.06 4.97
N HIS A 33 1.65 1.01 5.27
CA HIS A 33 0.96 -0.14 5.83
C HIS A 33 -0.11 -0.64 4.84
N ALA A 34 0.12 -1.80 4.24
CA ALA A 34 -0.89 -2.48 3.45
C ALA A 34 -1.77 -3.32 4.39
N ILE A 35 -3.06 -3.00 4.48
CA ILE A 35 -4.00 -3.71 5.35
C ILE A 35 -5.06 -4.33 4.46
N ALA A 36 -5.31 -5.62 4.65
CA ALA A 36 -6.35 -6.34 3.92
C ALA A 36 -7.12 -7.30 4.82
N SER A 37 -8.14 -7.95 4.26
CA SER A 37 -8.93 -8.95 4.98
C SER A 37 -8.08 -10.16 5.41
N ARG A 38 -8.53 -10.93 6.41
CA ARG A 38 -7.79 -12.12 6.90
C ARG A 38 -7.41 -13.14 5.83
N LYS A 39 -8.25 -13.30 4.79
CA LYS A 39 -7.97 -14.18 3.64
C LYS A 39 -6.78 -13.71 2.78
N SER A 40 -6.28 -12.51 3.02
CA SER A 40 -5.21 -11.85 2.27
C SER A 40 -3.91 -11.74 3.08
N ILE A 41 -3.82 -12.40 4.24
CA ILE A 41 -2.60 -12.44 5.05
C ILE A 41 -1.46 -13.03 4.22
N GLY A 42 -0.32 -12.35 4.20
CA GLY A 42 0.87 -12.77 3.47
C GLY A 42 0.84 -12.47 1.97
N VAL A 43 -0.27 -11.90 1.46
CA VAL A 43 -0.33 -11.41 0.07
C VAL A 43 0.57 -10.19 -0.04
N GLU A 44 1.39 -10.18 -1.07
CA GLU A 44 2.30 -9.10 -1.39
C GLU A 44 1.63 -8.09 -2.35
N VAL A 45 1.84 -6.81 -2.08
CA VAL A 45 1.45 -5.70 -2.95
C VAL A 45 2.64 -4.78 -3.16
N SER A 46 2.72 -4.17 -4.34
CA SER A 46 3.79 -3.25 -4.69
C SER A 46 3.44 -1.82 -4.29
N PHE A 47 4.46 -1.07 -3.88
CA PHE A 47 4.43 0.38 -3.73
C PHE A 47 5.74 0.91 -4.31
N GLY A 48 5.72 1.24 -5.61
CA GLY A 48 6.91 1.35 -6.44
C GLY A 48 7.77 0.11 -6.41
N GLU A 49 9.07 0.29 -6.19
CA GLU A 49 10.04 -0.81 -6.11
C GLU A 49 9.94 -1.61 -4.81
N LYS A 50 9.11 -1.19 -3.85
CA LYS A 50 8.97 -1.86 -2.55
C LYS A 50 7.83 -2.89 -2.60
N ILE A 51 8.10 -4.06 -2.03
CA ILE A 51 7.08 -5.09 -1.79
C ILE A 51 6.61 -5.00 -0.33
N ILE A 52 5.30 -4.92 -0.12
CA ILE A 52 4.67 -4.82 1.19
C ILE A 52 3.74 -6.02 1.39
N LYS A 53 3.89 -6.73 2.51
CA LYS A 53 3.00 -7.83 2.90
C LYS A 53 1.79 -7.30 3.65
N CYS A 54 0.61 -7.79 3.28
CA CYS A 54 -0.66 -7.56 3.95
C CYS A 54 -0.87 -8.50 5.15
#